data_AF-A0A1H1JIL9-F1
#
_entry.id   AF-A0A1H1JIL9-F1
#
_cell.length_a   1.000
_cell.length_b   1.000
_cell.length_c   1.000
_cell.angle_alpha   90.00
_cell.angle_beta   90.00
_cell.angle_gamma   90.00
#
_symmetry.space_group_name_H-M   'P 1'
#
loop_
_entity.id
_entity.type
_entity.pdbx_description
1 polymer ?
#
loop_
_entity_poly.entity_id
_entity_poly.type
_entity_poly.pdbx_seq_one_letter_code
_entity_poly.pdbx_strand_id
1 'polypeptide(L)'
;MDADDPAYGVKLARRITGVSEERVSTPLLGDPAGLEADVDNAIAACGGDPRAAVRALIVLVDHLEEELRRRLDNVSRGYVRGRGGPQR
;
A
#
# COMPACT_ATOMS: atom_id res chain seq x y z
N MET A 1 2.65 -28.95 -18.83
CA MET A 1 2.31 -27.91 -17.84
C MET A 1 1.90 -26.72 -18.68
N ASP A 2 0.60 -26.62 -18.93
CA ASP A 2 0.06 -25.92 -20.10
C ASP A 2 0.00 -24.42 -19.87
N ALA A 3 0.41 -23.65 -20.88
CA ALA A 3 0.47 -22.19 -20.84
C ALA A 3 -0.91 -21.53 -20.75
N ASP A 4 -1.99 -22.31 -20.97
CA ASP A 4 -3.38 -21.88 -20.92
C ASP A 4 -4.05 -22.16 -19.56
N ASP A 5 -3.32 -22.68 -18.56
CA ASP A 5 -3.83 -22.78 -17.20
C ASP A 5 -3.97 -21.36 -16.61
N PRO A 6 -5.18 -20.92 -16.20
CA PRO A 6 -5.37 -19.60 -15.59
C PRO A 6 -4.53 -19.42 -14.30
N ALA A 7 -4.07 -20.50 -13.66
CA ALA A 7 -3.15 -20.44 -12.54
C ALA A 7 -1.71 -20.07 -12.94
N TYR A 8 -1.32 -20.23 -14.21
CA TYR A 8 0.01 -19.84 -14.71
C TYR A 8 0.16 -18.32 -14.72
N GLY A 9 -0.85 -17.59 -15.21
CA GLY A 9 -0.87 -16.12 -15.22
C GLY A 9 -0.76 -15.52 -13.82
N VAL A 10 -1.45 -16.13 -12.85
CA VAL A 10 -1.44 -15.69 -11.43
C VAL A 10 -0.09 -15.97 -10.77
N LYS A 11 0.51 -17.14 -11.01
CA LYS A 11 1.84 -17.49 -10.45
C LYS A 11 2.96 -16.63 -11.06
N LEU A 12 2.87 -16.32 -12.34
CA LEU A 12 3.83 -15.46 -13.03
C LEU A 12 3.73 -14.01 -12.54
N ALA A 13 2.51 -13.48 -12.38
CA ALA A 13 2.29 -12.16 -11.81
C ALA A 13 2.85 -12.03 -10.38
N ARG A 14 2.68 -13.06 -9.52
CA ARG A 14 3.25 -13.12 -8.16
C ARG A 14 4.77 -13.08 -8.14
N ARG A 15 5.42 -13.85 -9.00
CA ARG A 15 6.89 -13.90 -9.08
C ARG A 15 7.46 -12.58 -9.59
N ILE A 16 6.71 -11.93 -10.47
CA ILE A 16 7.04 -10.65 -11.05
C ILE A 16 6.93 -9.58 -9.95
N THR A 17 5.77 -9.33 -9.37
CA THR A 17 5.58 -8.18 -8.46
C THR A 17 6.42 -8.21 -7.17
N GLY A 18 7.09 -9.32 -6.82
CA GLY A 18 7.77 -9.45 -5.52
C GLY A 18 6.79 -9.28 -4.36
N VAL A 19 5.51 -9.47 -4.67
CA VAL A 19 4.41 -9.53 -3.72
C VAL A 19 4.35 -11.01 -3.34
N SER A 20 5.14 -11.38 -2.33
CA SER A 20 4.61 -12.29 -1.30
C SER A 20 3.23 -11.74 -0.92
N GLU A 21 2.28 -12.58 -0.49
CA GLU A 21 0.92 -12.20 -0.06
C GLU A 21 0.82 -11.07 1.01
N GLU A 22 1.90 -10.34 1.27
CA GLU A 22 2.15 -9.41 2.36
C GLU A 22 2.20 -7.93 1.94
N ARG A 23 1.79 -7.52 0.73
CA ARG A 23 1.82 -6.08 0.37
C ARG A 23 0.64 -5.57 -0.46
N VAL A 24 -0.56 -6.01 -0.12
CA VAL A 24 -1.59 -5.01 0.15
C VAL A 24 -1.61 -4.97 1.66
N SER A 25 -1.03 -3.94 2.27
CA SER A 25 -1.37 -3.63 3.65
C SER A 25 -2.79 -3.03 3.62
N THR A 26 -3.77 -3.86 3.26
CA THR A 26 -4.99 -3.86 4.05
C THR A 26 -4.47 -4.00 5.46
N PRO A 27 -4.79 -3.09 6.39
CA PRO A 27 -4.47 -3.37 7.77
C PRO A 27 -5.14 -4.71 8.02
N LEU A 28 -4.34 -5.78 8.12
CA LEU A 28 -4.59 -6.78 9.13
C LEU A 28 -4.71 -5.90 10.34
N LEU A 29 -5.95 -5.56 10.71
CA LEU A 29 -6.25 -4.86 11.94
C LEU A 29 -5.30 -5.52 12.92
N GLY A 30 -4.36 -4.74 13.45
CA GLY A 30 -3.30 -5.27 14.29
C GLY A 30 -3.95 -6.05 15.44
N ASP A 31 -3.14 -6.58 16.36
CA ASP A 31 -3.70 -6.91 17.66
C ASP A 31 -4.65 -5.77 18.08
N PRO A 32 -5.97 -6.02 18.29
CA PRO A 32 -6.93 -4.96 18.54
C PRO A 32 -6.47 -4.05 19.69
N ALA A 33 -5.71 -4.60 20.66
CA ALA A 33 -5.09 -3.80 21.70
C ALA A 33 -4.05 -2.78 21.17
N GLY A 34 -3.26 -3.16 20.16
CA GLY A 34 -2.32 -2.26 19.50
C GLY A 34 -3.02 -1.17 18.69
N LEU A 35 -4.12 -1.52 18.00
CA LEU A 35 -4.90 -0.52 17.27
C LEU A 35 -5.53 0.52 18.22
N GLU A 36 -6.13 0.08 19.33
CA GLU A 36 -6.70 0.98 20.32
C GLU A 36 -5.61 1.87 20.96
N ALA A 37 -4.42 1.33 21.23
CA ALA A 37 -3.30 2.13 21.73
C ALA A 37 -2.85 3.20 20.71
N ASP A 38 -2.82 2.89 19.42
CA ASP A 38 -2.50 3.86 18.37
C ASP A 38 -3.59 4.94 18.24
N VAL A 39 -4.86 4.57 18.41
CA VAL A 39 -5.99 5.53 18.46
C VAL A 39 -5.82 6.48 19.65
N ASP A 40 -5.55 5.94 20.85
CA ASP A 40 -5.32 6.74 22.04
C ASP A 40 -4.13 7.70 21.87
N ASN A 41 -3.05 7.22 21.27
CA ASN A 41 -1.88 8.04 20.95
C ASN A 41 -2.21 9.17 19.97
N ALA A 42 -3.00 8.89 18.93
CA ALA A 42 -3.43 9.89 17.96
C ALA A 42 -4.32 10.96 18.61
N ILE A 43 -5.24 10.56 19.49
CA ILE A 43 -6.10 11.47 20.26
C ILE A 43 -5.25 12.32 21.22
N ALA A 44 -4.31 11.71 21.94
CA ALA A 44 -3.42 12.41 22.86
C ALA A 44 -2.55 13.46 22.14
N ALA A 45 -2.03 13.13 20.95
CA ALA A 45 -1.29 14.06 20.11
C ALA A 45 -2.13 15.28 19.67
N CYS A 46 -3.45 15.14 19.63
CA CYS A 46 -4.40 16.20 19.31
C CYS A 46 -4.98 16.90 20.56
N GLY A 47 -4.29 16.80 21.69
CA GLY A 47 -4.72 17.44 22.95
C GLY A 47 -5.95 16.80 23.58
N GLY A 48 -6.26 15.54 23.24
CA GLY A 48 -7.40 14.82 23.77
C GLY A 48 -8.73 15.09 23.05
N ASP A 49 -8.75 15.81 21.92
CA ASP A 49 -9.96 16.00 21.10
C ASP A 49 -10.02 14.95 19.96
N PRO A 50 -10.91 13.95 20.03
CA PRO A 50 -11.06 12.96 18.96
C PRO A 50 -11.49 13.60 17.62
N ARG A 51 -12.24 14.71 17.65
CA ARG A 51 -12.64 15.39 16.40
C ARG A 51 -11.45 16.09 15.76
N ALA A 52 -10.50 16.61 16.55
CA ALA A 52 -9.25 17.15 16.04
C ALA A 52 -8.38 16.03 15.43
N ALA A 53 -8.30 14.87 16.08
CA ALA A 53 -7.60 13.71 15.55
C ALA A 53 -8.18 13.25 14.20
N VAL A 54 -9.50 13.14 14.08
CA VAL A 54 -10.16 12.78 12.81
C VAL A 54 -9.90 13.81 11.72
N ARG A 55 -9.97 15.12 12.02
CA ARG A 55 -9.64 16.16 11.04
C ARG A 55 -8.17 16.07 10.59
N ALA A 56 -7.25 15.83 11.52
CA ALA A 56 -5.83 15.67 11.20
C ALA A 56 -5.58 14.44 10.33
N LEU A 57 -6.25 13.32 10.61
CA LEU A 57 -6.16 12.10 9.81
C LEU A 57 -6.69 12.30 8.39
N ILE A 58 -7.81 13.01 8.20
CA ILE A 58 -8.34 13.32 6.86
C ILE A 58 -7.30 14.12 6.05
N VAL A 59 -6.75 15.19 6.63
CA VAL A 59 -5.72 15.99 5.96
C VAL A 59 -4.46 15.16 5.66
N LEU A 60 -4.05 14.28 6.56
CA LEU A 60 -2.90 13.39 6.37
C LEU A 60 -3.14 12.39 5.24
N VAL A 61 -4.35 11.82 5.14
CA VAL A 61 -4.73 10.91 4.05
C VAL A 61 -4.65 11.65 2.72
N ASP A 62 -5.27 12.82 2.60
CA ASP A 62 -5.21 13.63 1.37
C ASP A 62 -3.76 13.95 0.97
N HIS A 63 -2.90 14.27 1.96
CA HIS A 63 -1.48 14.50 1.72
C HIS A 63 -0.74 13.25 1.22
N LEU A 64 -0.97 12.09 1.82
CA LEU A 64 -0.33 10.84 1.42
C LEU A 64 -0.77 10.40 0.02
N GLU A 65 -2.04 10.60 -0.34
CA GLU A 65 -2.55 10.31 -1.69
C GLU A 65 -1.91 11.21 -2.75
N GLU A 66 -1.75 12.50 -2.44
CA GLU A 66 -1.05 13.45 -3.29
C GLU A 66 0.42 13.05 -3.47
N GLU A 67 1.12 12.73 -2.38
CA GLU A 67 2.52 12.29 -2.41
C GLU A 67 2.68 10.99 -3.19
N LEU A 68 1.74 10.05 -3.06
CA LEU A 68 1.73 8.82 -3.86
C LEU A 68 1.60 9.14 -5.35
N ARG A 69 0.68 10.03 -5.73
CA ARG A 69 0.50 10.44 -7.13
C ARG A 69 1.77 11.07 -7.70
N ARG A 70 2.37 12.01 -6.97
CA ARG A 70 3.67 12.62 -7.34
C ARG A 70 4.76 11.58 -7.50
N ARG A 71 4.85 10.60 -6.61
CA ARG A 71 5.87 9.54 -6.68
C ARG A 71 5.67 8.66 -7.90
N LEU A 72 4.44 8.26 -8.20
CA LEU A 72 4.11 7.45 -9.37
C LEU A 72 4.45 8.15 -10.69
N ASP A 73 4.24 9.46 -10.79
CA ASP A 73 4.64 10.26 -11.97
C ASP A 73 6.16 10.28 -12.18
N ASN A 74 6.93 10.12 -11.11
CA ASN A 74 8.39 10.10 -11.13
C ASN A 74 9.00 8.70 -11.24
N VAL A 75 8.19 7.64 -11.24
CA VAL A 75 8.67 6.29 -11.57
C VAL A 75 8.99 6.25 -13.06
N SER A 76 10.26 6.01 -13.41
CA SER A 76 10.70 6.06 -14.80
C SER A 76 9.87 5.10 -15.66
N ARG A 77 9.50 5.57 -16.86
CA ARG A 77 8.86 4.76 -17.91
C ARG A 77 9.65 3.48 -18.26
N GLY A 78 10.95 3.44 -17.93
CA GLY A 78 11.83 2.29 -18.07
C GLY A 78 11.65 1.23 -16.98
N TYR A 79 11.30 1.61 -15.75
CA TYR A 79 10.87 0.67 -14.70
C TYR A 79 9.56 -0.02 -15.09
N VAL A 80 8.65 0.73 -15.74
CA VAL A 80 7.38 0.21 -16.28
C VAL A 80 7.60 -0.67 -17.53
N ARG A 81 8.62 -0.40 -18.36
CA ARG A 81 8.92 -1.15 -19.60
C ARG A 81 9.91 -2.30 -19.44
N GLY A 82 10.73 -2.32 -18.38
CA GLY A 82 11.80 -3.31 -18.16
C GLY A 82 11.35 -4.72 -17.82
N ARG A 83 10.04 -4.99 -17.86
CA ARG A 83 9.44 -6.31 -17.57
C ARG A 83 8.63 -6.90 -18.72
N GLY A 84 8.64 -6.24 -19.88
CA GLY A 84 8.00 -6.72 -21.11
C GLY A 84 8.94 -6.86 -22.31
N GLY A 85 10.26 -6.67 -22.13
CA GLY A 85 11.24 -7.00 -23.17
C GLY A 85 11.56 -8.50 -23.13
N PRO A 86 11.61 -9.22 -24.28
CA PRO A 86 12.01 -10.62 -24.29
C PRO A 86 13.41 -10.73 -23.68
N GLN A 87 13.54 -11.53 -22.61
CA GLN A 87 14.84 -12.02 -22.17
C GLN A 87 15.41 -12.83 -23.35
N ARG A 88 16.42 -12.27 -24.00
CA ARG A 88 17.35 -13.01 -24.85
C ARG A 88 18.63 -13.23 -24.08
#